data_AF-A0AAD0JES9-F1
#
_entry.id   AF-A0AAD0JES9-F1
#
_cell.length_a   1.000
_cell.length_b   1.000
_cell.length_c   1.000
_cell.angle_alpha   90.00
_cell.angle_beta   90.00
_cell.angle_gamma   90.00
#
_symmetry.space_group_name_H-M   'P 1'
#
loop_
_entity.id
_entity.type
_entity.pdbx_description
1 polymer ?
#
loop_
_entity_poly.entity_id
_entity_poly.type
_entity_poly.pdbx_seq_one_letter_code
_entity_poly.pdbx_strand_id
1 'polypeptide(L)'
;MKHRWLLMSLCTALPAGAQTPPSLQHGQIGTAAELTAQRGPTTPEVIGLRRDQVPPDLVDLIPLAEKWGIADDELRDEMQQRATAAEKKALGDALKGRHARITAWLDTFPQGQPMPDAAAAFMYLQLGADEMGLMP
;
A
#
# COMPACT_ATOMS: atom_id res chain seq x y z
N MET A 1 38.14 -14.64 -62.10
CA MET A 1 38.87 -14.26 -60.86
C MET A 1 37.87 -13.58 -59.93
N LYS A 2 38.04 -13.81 -58.62
CA LYS A 2 37.17 -13.50 -57.46
C LYS A 2 36.49 -12.12 -57.52
N HIS A 3 35.34 -11.95 -56.84
CA HIS A 3 34.90 -10.81 -55.98
C HIS A 3 33.40 -11.03 -55.60
N ARG A 4 33.07 -11.84 -54.58
CA ARG A 4 32.74 -11.44 -53.19
C ARG A 4 31.97 -10.13 -53.10
N TRP A 5 30.64 -10.19 -52.96
CA TRP A 5 29.79 -9.11 -52.45
C TRP A 5 28.89 -9.61 -51.32
N LEU A 6 28.77 -8.74 -50.31
CA LEU A 6 28.38 -8.98 -48.93
C LEU A 6 26.92 -9.48 -48.77
N LEU A 7 26.73 -10.49 -47.93
CA LEU A 7 25.49 -10.67 -47.20
C LEU A 7 25.46 -9.64 -46.05
N MET A 8 24.56 -8.66 -46.15
CA MET A 8 24.17 -7.85 -45.00
C MET A 8 23.32 -8.71 -44.07
N SER A 9 23.93 -9.20 -42.98
CA SER A 9 23.17 -9.67 -41.83
C SER A 9 22.58 -8.46 -41.11
N LEU A 10 21.26 -8.29 -41.27
CA LEU A 10 20.47 -7.36 -40.49
C LEU A 10 20.45 -7.89 -39.03
N CYS A 11 21.29 -7.35 -38.16
CA CYS A 11 21.15 -7.54 -36.72
C CYS A 11 19.89 -6.80 -36.27
N THR A 12 18.75 -7.48 -36.25
CA THR A 12 17.59 -7.04 -35.48
C THR A 12 17.94 -7.15 -34.01
N ALA A 13 18.30 -6.04 -33.38
CA ALA A 13 18.31 -5.95 -31.93
C ALA A 13 16.87 -6.18 -31.46
N LEU A 14 16.61 -7.36 -30.90
CA LEU A 14 15.40 -7.61 -30.14
C LEU A 14 15.33 -6.53 -29.04
N PRO A 15 14.21 -5.80 -28.89
CA PRO A 15 14.01 -5.00 -27.69
C PRO A 15 14.12 -5.97 -26.52
N ALA A 16 15.04 -5.68 -25.60
CA ALA A 16 15.10 -6.35 -24.31
C ALA A 16 13.72 -6.17 -23.67
N GLY A 17 12.86 -7.17 -23.81
CA GLY A 17 11.64 -7.26 -23.02
C GLY A 17 12.07 -7.08 -21.59
N ALA A 18 11.48 -6.09 -20.90
CA ALA A 18 11.73 -5.85 -19.50
C ALA A 18 11.48 -7.17 -18.76
N GLN A 19 12.56 -7.89 -18.47
CA GLN A 19 12.49 -9.09 -17.66
C GLN A 19 12.06 -8.60 -16.28
N THR A 20 10.91 -9.08 -15.82
CA THR A 20 10.50 -8.84 -14.45
C THR A 20 11.62 -9.36 -13.56
N PRO A 21 12.16 -8.55 -12.64
CA PRO A 21 13.24 -9.00 -11.77
C PRO A 21 12.78 -10.28 -11.04
N PRO A 22 13.70 -11.23 -10.80
CA PRO A 22 13.37 -12.43 -10.06
C PRO A 22 12.81 -12.05 -8.68
N SER A 23 11.82 -12.80 -8.22
CA SER A 23 11.24 -12.61 -6.88
C SER A 23 12.32 -12.72 -5.80
N LEU A 24 12.17 -11.93 -4.74
CA LEU A 24 13.06 -11.95 -3.58
C LEU A 24 13.20 -13.37 -3.01
N GLN A 25 14.43 -13.77 -2.69
CA GLN A 25 14.72 -15.07 -2.07
C GLN A 25 14.75 -14.95 -0.54
N HIS A 26 14.24 -15.98 0.15
CA HIS A 26 14.35 -16.04 1.61
C HIS A 26 15.83 -16.03 2.04
N GLY A 27 16.20 -15.12 2.95
CA GLY A 27 17.58 -14.95 3.41
C GLY A 27 18.47 -14.12 2.47
N GLN A 28 17.91 -13.54 1.41
CA GLN A 28 18.64 -12.60 0.55
C GLN A 28 19.04 -11.36 1.34
N ILE A 29 20.32 -10.97 1.21
CA ILE A 29 20.88 -9.75 1.80
C ILE A 29 21.27 -8.82 0.65
N GLY A 30 20.82 -7.59 0.70
CA GLY A 30 21.13 -6.53 -0.25
C GLY A 30 20.83 -5.17 0.34
N THR A 31 21.17 -4.11 -0.38
CA THR A 31 20.75 -2.75 0.00
C THR A 31 19.24 -2.58 -0.18
N ALA A 32 18.64 -1.63 0.55
CA ALA A 32 17.20 -1.33 0.40
C ALA A 32 16.82 -1.00 -1.06
N ALA A 33 17.70 -0.28 -1.78
CA ALA A 33 17.48 0.05 -3.18
C ALA A 33 17.44 -1.19 -4.10
N GLU A 34 18.35 -2.15 -3.89
CA GLU A 34 18.40 -3.39 -4.67
C GLU A 34 17.20 -4.29 -4.42
N LEU A 35 16.73 -4.37 -3.17
CA LEU A 35 15.56 -5.17 -2.80
C LEU A 35 14.26 -4.52 -3.29
N THR A 36 14.14 -3.19 -3.17
CA THR A 36 12.98 -2.43 -3.68
C THR A 36 12.83 -2.59 -5.19
N ALA A 37 13.95 -2.51 -5.94
CA ALA A 37 13.93 -2.71 -7.39
C ALA A 37 13.43 -4.11 -7.81
N GLN A 38 13.58 -5.12 -6.95
CA GLN A 38 13.14 -6.49 -7.19
C GLN A 38 11.69 -6.75 -6.73
N ARG A 39 11.20 -6.04 -5.70
CA ARG A 39 9.81 -6.15 -5.20
C ARG A 39 8.78 -5.70 -6.26
N GLY A 40 9.15 -4.75 -7.13
CA GLY A 40 8.24 -4.16 -8.11
C GLY A 40 7.23 -3.18 -7.49
N PRO A 41 6.34 -2.55 -8.29
CA PRO A 41 5.35 -1.62 -7.76
C PRO A 41 4.30 -2.34 -6.91
N THR A 42 4.28 -2.03 -5.61
CA THR A 42 3.30 -2.60 -4.69
C THR A 42 1.99 -1.84 -4.81
N THR A 43 0.93 -2.53 -5.24
CA THR A 43 -0.43 -1.98 -5.25
C THR A 43 -1.16 -2.53 -4.03
N PRO A 44 -1.81 -1.69 -3.22
CA PRO A 44 -2.63 -2.17 -2.12
C PRO A 44 -3.70 -3.12 -2.63
N GLU A 45 -3.92 -4.20 -1.89
CA GLU A 45 -5.11 -5.01 -2.08
C GLU A 45 -6.34 -4.13 -1.83
N VAL A 46 -7.28 -4.16 -2.77
CA VAL A 46 -8.56 -3.46 -2.59
C VAL A 46 -9.40 -4.27 -1.62
N ILE A 47 -9.51 -3.79 -0.39
CA ILE A 47 -10.43 -4.36 0.60
C ILE A 47 -11.83 -3.78 0.40
N GLY A 48 -12.85 -4.64 0.40
CA GLY A 48 -14.26 -4.25 0.33
C GLY A 48 -14.94 -4.42 1.68
N LEU A 49 -14.99 -3.35 2.48
CA LEU A 49 -15.51 -3.44 3.84
C LEU A 49 -17.04 -3.48 3.85
N ARG A 50 -17.56 -4.36 4.72
CA ARG A 50 -18.98 -4.52 4.91
C ARG A 50 -19.54 -3.47 5.87
N ARG A 51 -20.51 -2.69 5.38
CA ARG A 51 -21.17 -1.61 6.15
C ARG A 51 -21.83 -2.09 7.44
N ASP A 52 -22.33 -3.32 7.46
CA ASP A 52 -23.02 -3.89 8.63
C ASP A 52 -22.06 -4.41 9.72
N GLN A 53 -20.74 -4.37 9.46
CA GLN A 53 -19.70 -4.68 10.46
C GLN A 53 -19.11 -3.42 11.12
N VAL A 54 -19.51 -2.24 10.66
CA VAL A 54 -19.01 -0.95 11.14
C VAL A 54 -20.14 -0.22 11.87
N PRO A 55 -19.87 0.40 13.04
CA PRO A 55 -20.87 1.20 13.73
C PRO A 55 -21.47 2.29 12.83
N PRO A 56 -22.80 2.57 12.89
CA PRO A 56 -23.46 3.47 11.96
C PRO A 56 -22.82 4.87 11.83
N ASP A 57 -22.25 5.38 12.92
CA ASP A 57 -21.59 6.68 13.00
C ASP A 57 -20.15 6.70 12.44
N LEU A 58 -19.60 5.53 12.08
CA LEU A 58 -18.28 5.37 11.48
C LEU A 58 -18.35 4.87 10.03
N VAL A 59 -19.53 4.49 9.54
CA VAL A 59 -19.72 3.94 8.18
C VAL A 59 -19.27 4.91 7.08
N ASP A 60 -19.32 6.22 7.32
CA ASP A 60 -18.82 7.23 6.38
C ASP A 60 -17.29 7.23 6.24
N LEU A 61 -16.57 6.66 7.19
CA LEU A 61 -15.11 6.49 7.14
C LEU A 61 -14.67 5.24 6.37
N ILE A 62 -15.59 4.36 5.96
CA ILE A 62 -15.26 3.13 5.23
C ILE A 62 -14.37 3.40 4.01
N PRO A 63 -14.67 4.35 3.10
CA PRO A 63 -13.80 4.61 1.95
C PRO A 63 -12.39 5.06 2.34
N LEU A 64 -12.24 5.72 3.49
CA LEU A 64 -10.94 6.11 4.01
C LEU A 64 -10.21 4.91 4.61
N ALA A 65 -10.91 4.04 5.36
CA ALA A 65 -10.34 2.81 5.88
C ALA A 65 -9.90 1.87 4.74
N GLU A 66 -10.65 1.78 3.65
CA GLU A 66 -10.26 0.99 2.47
C GLU A 66 -9.02 1.55 1.77
N LYS A 67 -8.86 2.88 1.72
CA LYS A 67 -7.72 3.53 1.06
C LYS A 67 -6.47 3.60 1.93
N TRP A 68 -6.63 3.88 3.23
CA TRP A 68 -5.53 4.23 4.13
C TRP A 68 -5.30 3.21 5.25
N GLY A 69 -6.21 2.24 5.43
CA GLY A 69 -6.13 1.17 6.43
C GLY A 69 -5.18 0.03 6.03
N ILE A 70 -3.93 0.38 5.73
CA ILE A 70 -2.94 -0.54 5.16
C ILE A 70 -2.06 -1.12 6.27
N ALA A 71 -2.06 -2.45 6.38
CA ALA A 71 -1.27 -3.17 7.38
C ALA A 71 0.24 -3.19 7.09
N ASP A 72 0.61 -3.41 5.82
CA ASP A 72 1.99 -3.43 5.33
C ASP A 72 2.61 -2.03 5.47
N ASP A 73 3.66 -1.91 6.29
CA ASP A 73 4.31 -0.65 6.64
C ASP A 73 5.07 -0.03 5.47
N GLU A 74 5.76 -0.83 4.66
CA GLU A 74 6.43 -0.35 3.45
C GLU A 74 5.41 0.24 2.45
N LEU A 75 4.31 -0.48 2.17
CA LEU A 75 3.27 -0.01 1.27
C LEU A 75 2.56 1.24 1.81
N ARG A 76 2.32 1.28 3.12
CA ARG A 76 1.72 2.43 3.78
C ARG A 76 2.62 3.66 3.66
N ASP A 77 3.92 3.54 3.92
CA ASP A 77 4.89 4.62 3.73
C ASP A 77 4.93 5.09 2.26
N GLU A 78 5.03 4.18 1.30
CA GLU A 78 5.01 4.53 -0.12
C GLU A 78 3.74 5.29 -0.53
N MET A 79 2.57 4.91 0.01
CA MET A 79 1.32 5.62 -0.25
C MET A 79 1.29 6.99 0.40
N GLN A 80 1.78 7.12 1.63
CA GLN A 80 1.87 8.41 2.32
C GLN A 80 2.84 9.37 1.61
N GLN A 81 3.94 8.87 1.04
CA GLN A 81 4.89 9.68 0.26
C GLN A 81 4.29 10.15 -1.06
N ARG A 82 3.50 9.29 -1.73
CA ARG A 82 2.81 9.62 -2.98
C ARG A 82 1.59 10.54 -2.79
N ALA A 83 1.00 10.55 -1.61
CA ALA A 83 -0.20 11.31 -1.30
C ALA A 83 0.02 12.83 -1.40
N THR A 84 -0.91 13.51 -2.05
CA THR A 84 -0.91 14.97 -2.12
C THR A 84 -1.22 15.59 -0.76
N ALA A 85 -0.79 16.84 -0.54
CA ALA A 85 -1.15 17.59 0.67
C ALA A 85 -2.67 17.72 0.86
N ALA A 86 -3.43 17.83 -0.24
CA ALA A 86 -4.89 17.88 -0.19
C ALA A 86 -5.50 16.57 0.32
N GLU A 87 -4.99 15.42 -0.11
CA GLU A 87 -5.43 14.12 0.38
C GLU A 87 -5.11 13.93 1.86
N LYS A 88 -3.91 14.30 2.30
CA LYS A 88 -3.53 14.26 3.73
C LYS A 88 -4.41 15.16 4.58
N LYS A 89 -4.70 16.38 4.09
CA LYS A 89 -5.62 17.30 4.76
C LYS A 89 -7.03 16.72 4.85
N ALA A 90 -7.55 16.16 3.76
CA ALA A 90 -8.88 15.54 3.75
C ALA A 90 -9.00 14.37 4.74
N LEU A 91 -7.95 13.54 4.84
CA LEU A 91 -7.87 12.48 5.84
C LEU A 91 -7.89 13.04 7.27
N GLY A 92 -7.02 14.01 7.58
CA GLY A 92 -6.96 14.63 8.91
C GLY A 92 -8.28 15.31 9.31
N ASP A 93 -8.91 16.05 8.38
CA ASP A 93 -10.21 16.69 8.62
C ASP A 93 -11.31 15.66 8.90
N ALA A 94 -11.31 14.53 8.18
CA ALA A 94 -12.30 13.47 8.36
C ALA A 94 -12.15 12.74 9.71
N LEU A 95 -10.93 12.60 10.21
CA LEU A 95 -10.64 11.92 11.48
C LEU A 95 -10.72 12.84 12.71
N LYS A 96 -10.74 14.16 12.50
CA LYS A 96 -10.78 15.17 13.57
C LYS A 96 -11.92 14.90 14.56
N GLY A 97 -11.55 14.67 15.82
CA GLY A 97 -12.49 14.41 16.91
C GLY A 97 -13.11 13.01 16.91
N ARG A 98 -12.71 12.12 15.99
CA ARG A 98 -13.26 10.76 15.86
C ARG A 98 -12.33 9.67 16.40
N HIS A 99 -11.05 9.97 16.66
CA HIS A 99 -10.07 9.00 17.15
C HIS A 99 -10.52 8.25 18.40
N ALA A 100 -10.95 8.97 19.44
CA ALA A 100 -11.44 8.34 20.66
C ALA A 100 -12.64 7.42 20.41
N ARG A 101 -13.52 7.79 19.47
CA ARG A 101 -14.69 6.98 19.10
C ARG A 101 -14.31 5.72 18.35
N ILE A 102 -13.32 5.80 17.45
CA ILE A 102 -12.77 4.64 16.73
C ILE A 102 -12.08 3.70 17.74
N THR A 103 -11.19 4.23 18.59
CA THR A 103 -10.51 3.45 19.63
C THR A 103 -11.50 2.76 20.56
N ALA A 104 -12.52 3.47 21.05
CA ALA A 104 -13.54 2.87 21.90
C ALA A 104 -14.31 1.72 21.22
N TRP A 105 -14.47 1.75 19.88
CA TRP A 105 -15.02 0.62 19.14
C TRP A 105 -14.00 -0.53 19.02
N LEU A 106 -12.74 -0.23 18.71
CA LEU A 106 -11.67 -1.23 18.62
C LEU A 106 -11.47 -1.96 19.96
N ASP A 107 -11.63 -1.27 21.08
CA ASP A 107 -11.54 -1.85 22.43
C ASP A 107 -12.67 -2.84 22.76
N THR A 108 -13.73 -2.92 21.93
CA THR A 108 -14.82 -3.89 22.13
C THR A 108 -14.48 -5.31 21.66
N PHE A 109 -13.44 -5.47 20.84
CA PHE A 109 -13.05 -6.78 20.31
C PHE A 109 -12.25 -7.59 21.34
N PRO A 110 -12.54 -8.90 21.50
CA PRO A 110 -11.87 -9.73 22.49
C PRO A 110 -10.39 -9.94 22.14
N GLN A 111 -9.54 -9.83 23.16
CA GLN A 111 -8.10 -10.10 23.04
C GLN A 111 -7.83 -11.58 22.72
N GLY A 112 -6.81 -11.84 21.91
CA GLY A 112 -6.37 -13.20 21.54
C GLY A 112 -7.25 -13.90 20.49
N GLN A 113 -8.25 -13.21 19.94
CA GLN A 113 -9.01 -13.67 18.77
C GLN A 113 -8.52 -12.96 17.50
N PRO A 114 -8.69 -13.57 16.31
CA PRO A 114 -8.45 -12.88 15.06
C PRO A 114 -9.26 -11.58 14.98
N MET A 115 -8.59 -10.49 14.63
CA MET A 115 -9.23 -9.18 14.44
C MET A 115 -10.07 -9.20 13.15
N PRO A 116 -11.32 -8.71 13.18
CA PRO A 116 -12.11 -8.56 11.95
C PRO A 116 -11.48 -7.56 10.98
N ASP A 117 -11.62 -7.79 9.67
CA ASP A 117 -11.02 -6.96 8.62
C ASP A 117 -11.37 -5.47 8.76
N ALA A 118 -12.63 -5.16 9.09
CA ALA A 118 -13.05 -3.78 9.32
C ALA A 118 -12.36 -3.15 10.54
N ALA A 119 -12.15 -3.91 11.62
CA ALA A 119 -11.44 -3.41 12.79
C ALA A 119 -9.96 -3.19 12.46
N ALA A 120 -9.33 -4.10 11.72
CA ALA A 120 -7.95 -3.96 11.26
C ALA A 120 -7.78 -2.73 10.36
N ALA A 121 -8.65 -2.54 9.37
CA ALA A 121 -8.59 -1.39 8.47
C ALA A 121 -8.72 -0.06 9.23
N PHE A 122 -9.61 0.04 10.21
CA PHE A 122 -9.75 1.25 11.03
C PHE A 122 -8.59 1.45 12.02
N MET A 123 -8.01 0.37 12.54
CA MET A 123 -6.78 0.45 13.34
C MET A 123 -5.64 1.03 12.51
N TYR A 124 -5.39 0.47 11.32
CA TYR A 124 -4.33 0.94 10.43
C TYR A 124 -4.61 2.32 9.83
N LEU A 125 -5.88 2.70 9.66
CA LEU A 125 -6.27 4.08 9.30
C LEU A 125 -5.79 5.09 10.35
N GLN A 126 -5.96 4.78 11.64
CA GLN A 126 -5.47 5.64 12.72
C GLN A 126 -3.94 5.66 12.78
N LEU A 127 -3.30 4.49 12.62
CA LEU A 127 -1.83 4.41 12.60
C LEU A 127 -1.24 5.23 11.45
N GLY A 128 -1.77 5.11 10.24
CA GLY A 128 -1.29 5.90 9.10
C GLY A 128 -1.52 7.41 9.28
N ALA A 129 -2.62 7.81 9.92
CA ALA A 129 -2.85 9.21 10.26
C ALA A 129 -1.84 9.75 11.29
N ASP A 130 -1.49 8.92 12.29
CA ASP A 130 -0.47 9.23 13.31
C ASP A 130 0.93 9.37 12.72
N GLU A 131 1.34 8.42 11.88
CA GLU A 131 2.63 8.46 11.16
C GLU A 131 2.78 9.72 10.30
N MET A 132 1.68 10.22 9.73
CA MET A 132 1.66 11.47 8.97
C MET A 132 1.58 12.75 9.83
N GLY A 133 1.51 12.63 11.15
CA GLY A 133 1.36 13.76 12.07
C GLY A 133 0.00 14.47 11.94
N LEU A 134 -1.05 13.74 11.57
CA LEU A 134 -2.41 14.27 11.40
C LEU A 134 -3.27 14.14 12.65
N MET A 135 -2.77 13.46 13.69
CA MET A 135 -3.43 13.32 14.99
C MET A 135 -3.30 14.64 15.78
N PRO A 136 -4.37 15.06 16.49
CA PRO A 136 -4.36 16.26 17.34
C PRO A 136 -3.54 16.11 18.63
#